data_AF-A0A2M9IP07-F1
#
_entry.id   AF-A0A2M9IP07-F1
#
_cell.length_a   1.000
_cell.length_b   1.000
_cell.length_c   1.000
_cell.angle_alpha   90.00
_cell.angle_beta   90.00
_cell.angle_gamma   90.00
#
_symmetry.space_group_name_H-M   'P 1'
#
loop_
_entity.id
_entity.type
_entity.pdbx_description
1 polymer ?
#
loop_
_entity_poly.entity_id
_entity_poly.type
_entity_poly.pdbx_seq_one_letter_code
_entity_poly.pdbx_strand_id
1 'polypeptide(L)'
;MNTPVIGVLALQGDVREHLIALAAADAVARPVRRPEELAEVDGLVLPGGESTTISKLAVLFEVMDPLRARVRDGMPVYGTCAGMIMLADKILDPRSGQQTVGGIDMIVRRNAFGRQNESFEASVEVKGVPGDPVEGVFIRAPWVESVGAGAEVLAEHDGHIVAVRQGNALATSFHPELTGDHRVHALFVDMVRANRTPESL
;
A
#
# COMPACT_ATOMS: atom_id res chain seq x y z
N MET A 1 -4.01 3.43 -24.72
CA MET A 1 -3.81 4.25 -23.49
C MET A 1 -2.33 4.21 -23.15
N ASN A 2 -1.75 5.31 -22.68
CA ASN A 2 -0.33 5.34 -22.33
C ASN A 2 -0.08 4.47 -21.09
N THR A 3 1.03 3.74 -21.03
CA THR A 3 1.42 2.95 -19.85
C THR A 3 1.49 3.86 -18.61
N PRO A 4 0.89 3.48 -17.45
CA PRO A 4 0.93 4.32 -16.25
C PRO A 4 2.35 4.37 -15.67
N VAL A 5 2.73 5.54 -15.14
CA VAL A 5 3.99 5.73 -14.42
C VAL A 5 3.71 5.63 -12.93
N ILE A 6 4.21 4.59 -12.27
CA ILE A 6 3.95 4.33 -10.86
C ILE A 6 5.24 4.46 -10.06
N GLY A 7 5.20 5.31 -9.03
CA GLY A 7 6.30 5.49 -8.11
C GLY A 7 6.31 4.41 -7.03
N VAL A 8 7.49 4.12 -6.47
CA VAL A 8 7.65 3.42 -5.20
C VAL A 8 8.39 4.34 -4.25
N LEU A 9 7.83 4.62 -3.07
CA LEU A 9 8.46 5.49 -2.07
C LEU A 9 9.77 4.85 -1.59
N ALA A 10 10.89 5.36 -2.08
CA ALA A 10 12.21 4.74 -1.99
C ALA A 10 13.06 5.31 -0.86
N LEU A 11 12.42 5.54 0.30
CA LEU A 11 13.07 6.04 1.51
C LEU A 11 13.59 4.89 2.39
N GLN A 12 12.83 3.80 2.46
CA GLN A 12 13.17 2.54 3.13
C GLN A 12 12.18 1.46 2.67
N GLY A 13 12.58 0.18 2.68
CA GLY A 13 11.69 -0.95 2.43
C GLY A 13 12.05 -1.76 1.20
N ASP A 14 11.13 -2.63 0.80
CA ASP A 14 11.24 -3.61 -0.29
C ASP A 14 11.02 -2.95 -1.67
N VAL A 15 11.78 -1.88 -1.91
CA VAL A 15 11.59 -1.00 -3.07
C VAL A 15 11.84 -1.73 -4.37
N ARG A 16 12.89 -2.54 -4.44
CA ARG A 16 13.31 -3.22 -5.67
C ARG A 16 12.26 -4.22 -6.12
N GLU A 17 11.71 -4.97 -5.18
CA GLU A 17 10.72 -6.00 -5.35
C GLU A 17 9.42 -5.39 -5.91
N HIS A 18 8.98 -4.26 -5.35
CA HIS A 18 7.87 -3.50 -5.90
C HIS A 18 8.12 -2.97 -7.31
N LEU A 19 9.32 -2.47 -7.62
CA LEU A 19 9.64 -2.01 -8.98
C LEU A 19 9.55 -3.15 -10.01
N ILE A 20 10.03 -4.34 -9.65
CA ILE A 20 9.94 -5.54 -10.51
C ILE A 20 8.48 -5.94 -10.72
N ALA A 21 7.70 -6.05 -9.64
CA ALA A 21 6.30 -6.46 -9.70
C ALA A 21 5.42 -5.48 -10.50
N LEU A 22 5.65 -4.17 -10.36
CA LEU A 22 4.96 -3.15 -11.15
C LEU A 22 5.33 -3.23 -12.64
N ALA A 23 6.61 -3.45 -12.97
CA ALA A 23 7.03 -3.63 -14.35
C ALA A 23 6.40 -4.89 -14.99
N ALA A 24 6.33 -5.99 -14.23
CA ALA A 24 5.66 -7.22 -14.65
C ALA A 24 4.13 -7.03 -14.82
N ALA A 25 3.54 -6.07 -14.12
CA ALA A 25 2.13 -5.67 -14.24
C ALA A 25 1.88 -4.59 -15.32
N ASP A 26 2.85 -4.35 -16.23
CA ASP A 26 2.74 -3.39 -17.34
C ASP A 26 2.57 -1.93 -16.87
N ALA A 27 3.40 -1.52 -15.89
CA ALA A 27 3.59 -0.13 -15.50
C ALA A 27 5.05 0.32 -15.67
N VAL A 28 5.26 1.61 -15.93
CA VAL A 28 6.59 2.23 -15.85
C VAL A 28 6.88 2.51 -14.38
N ALA A 29 7.69 1.67 -13.75
CA ALA A 29 8.00 1.76 -12.33
C ALA A 29 9.27 2.60 -12.08
N ARG A 30 9.24 3.49 -11.09
CA ARG A 30 10.44 4.24 -10.67
C ARG A 30 10.49 4.55 -9.17
N PRO A 31 11.69 4.69 -8.58
CA PRO A 31 11.81 5.12 -7.20
C PRO A 31 11.43 6.60 -7.04
N VAL A 32 10.80 6.94 -5.91
CA VAL A 32 10.44 8.30 -5.51
C VAL A 32 11.02 8.59 -4.13
N ARG A 33 11.85 9.62 -4.03
CA ARG A 33 12.53 10.07 -2.80
C ARG A 33 12.29 11.53 -2.49
N ARG A 34 11.87 12.31 -3.51
CA ARG A 34 11.76 13.77 -3.42
C ARG A 34 10.42 14.27 -3.99
N PRO A 35 9.95 15.47 -3.59
CA PRO A 35 8.68 16.02 -4.06
C PRO A 35 8.58 16.16 -5.60
N GLU A 36 9.67 16.53 -6.28
CA GLU A 36 9.69 16.65 -7.73
C GLU A 36 9.47 15.31 -8.44
N GLU A 37 9.98 14.21 -7.88
CA GLU A 37 9.79 12.86 -8.41
C GLU A 37 8.35 12.37 -8.18
N LEU A 38 7.76 12.74 -7.03
CA LEU A 38 6.36 12.47 -6.71
C LEU A 38 5.41 13.20 -7.66
N ALA A 39 5.73 14.43 -8.07
CA ALA A 39 4.89 15.22 -8.96
C ALA A 39 4.74 14.59 -10.36
N GLU A 40 5.67 13.73 -10.76
CA GLU A 40 5.70 13.16 -12.10
C GLU A 40 4.98 11.79 -12.20
N VAL A 41 4.55 11.16 -11.09
CA VAL A 41 3.92 9.82 -11.12
C VAL A 41 2.40 9.88 -11.14
N ASP A 42 1.78 8.89 -11.78
CA ASP A 42 0.32 8.71 -11.85
C ASP A 42 -0.25 8.02 -10.60
N GLY A 43 0.59 7.27 -9.87
CA GLY A 43 0.24 6.58 -8.62
C GLY A 43 1.48 6.23 -7.82
N LEU A 44 1.31 5.86 -6.54
CA LEU A 44 2.43 5.59 -5.64
C LEU A 44 2.22 4.32 -4.79
N VAL A 45 3.26 3.50 -4.70
CA VAL A 45 3.36 2.43 -3.70
C VAL A 45 4.13 2.91 -2.47
N LEU A 46 3.57 2.68 -1.28
CA LEU A 46 4.24 2.76 0.01
C LEU A 46 4.67 1.34 0.41
N PRO A 47 5.97 1.01 0.34
CA PRO A 47 6.42 -0.37 0.54
C PRO A 47 6.35 -0.79 2.02
N GLY A 48 6.64 -2.06 2.26
CA GLY A 48 6.94 -2.62 3.58
C GLY A 48 8.20 -2.02 4.22
N GLY A 49 8.55 -2.51 5.42
CA GLY A 49 9.70 -2.03 6.18
C GLY A 49 9.36 -1.59 7.60
N GLU A 50 9.89 -0.46 8.05
CA GLU A 50 9.61 0.09 9.38
C GLU A 50 8.88 1.43 9.26
N SER A 51 7.58 1.40 9.54
CA SER A 51 6.67 2.53 9.33
C SER A 51 7.08 3.82 10.04
N THR A 52 7.72 3.74 11.23
CA THR A 52 8.19 4.93 11.95
C THR A 52 9.38 5.59 11.23
N THR A 53 10.28 4.79 10.67
CA THR A 53 11.42 5.22 9.87
C THR A 53 10.95 5.84 8.57
N ILE A 54 10.06 5.17 7.84
CA ILE A 54 9.45 5.70 6.61
C ILE A 54 8.79 7.06 6.88
N SER A 55 8.01 7.17 7.95
CA SER A 55 7.35 8.40 8.37
C SER A 55 8.33 9.54 8.65
N LYS A 56 9.38 9.28 9.44
CA LYS A 56 10.42 10.27 9.77
C LYS A 56 11.19 10.72 8.54
N LEU A 57 11.55 9.79 7.66
CA LEU A 57 12.27 10.11 6.42
C LEU A 57 11.37 10.89 5.46
N ALA A 58 10.09 10.56 5.35
CA ALA A 58 9.16 11.30 4.49
C ALA A 58 8.97 12.75 4.94
N VAL A 59 9.00 13.01 6.25
CA VAL A 59 9.03 14.37 6.80
C VAL A 59 10.37 15.04 6.53
N LEU A 60 11.49 14.35 6.80
CA LEU A 60 12.84 14.89 6.62
C LEU A 60 13.16 15.29 5.17
N PHE A 61 12.67 14.51 4.21
CA PHE A 61 12.82 14.78 2.77
C PHE A 61 11.65 15.60 2.19
N GLU A 62 10.78 16.15 3.04
CA GLU A 62 9.69 17.06 2.65
C GLU A 62 8.66 16.43 1.68
N VAL A 63 8.60 15.09 1.63
CA VAL A 63 7.67 14.33 0.76
C VAL A 63 6.31 14.13 1.43
N MET A 64 6.24 14.13 2.77
CA MET A 64 5.03 13.80 3.52
C MET A 64 3.82 14.66 3.15
N ASP A 65 3.96 15.98 3.16
CA ASP A 65 2.83 16.89 2.91
C ASP A 65 2.41 16.92 1.42
N PRO A 66 3.33 16.94 0.44
CA PRO A 66 2.98 16.71 -0.96
C PRO A 66 2.26 15.38 -1.20
N LEU A 67 2.69 14.31 -0.52
CA LEU A 67 2.06 12.99 -0.62
C LEU A 67 0.63 13.01 -0.07
N ARG A 68 0.42 13.56 1.13
CA ARG A 68 -0.93 13.74 1.69
C ARG A 68 -1.84 14.53 0.76
N ALA A 69 -1.33 15.61 0.18
CA ALA A 69 -2.08 16.42 -0.78
C ALA A 69 -2.48 15.59 -2.00
N ARG A 70 -1.53 14.90 -2.63
CA ARG A 70 -1.80 14.04 -3.79
C ARG A 70 -2.81 12.93 -3.51
N VAL A 71 -2.73 12.27 -2.35
CA VAL A 71 -3.67 11.20 -1.96
C VAL A 71 -5.07 11.76 -1.77
N ARG A 72 -5.19 12.90 -1.06
CA ARG A 72 -6.47 13.60 -0.88
C ARG A 72 -7.07 14.07 -2.20
N ASP A 73 -6.23 14.51 -3.13
CA ASP A 73 -6.64 14.98 -4.46
C ASP A 73 -6.89 13.81 -5.45
N GLY A 74 -6.92 12.56 -4.95
CA GLY A 74 -7.40 11.40 -5.69
C GLY A 74 -6.31 10.57 -6.38
N MET A 75 -5.01 10.85 -6.17
CA MET A 75 -3.93 10.02 -6.71
C MET A 75 -4.00 8.60 -6.15
N PRO A 76 -4.05 7.53 -6.97
CA PRO A 76 -4.04 6.18 -6.46
C PRO A 76 -2.78 5.86 -5.65
N VAL A 77 -2.99 5.23 -4.50
CA VAL A 77 -1.91 4.86 -3.57
C VAL A 77 -2.09 3.44 -3.08
N TYR A 78 -1.00 2.69 -2.96
CA TYR A 78 -1.02 1.32 -2.48
C TYR A 78 0.00 1.12 -1.35
N GLY A 79 -0.45 0.73 -0.16
CA GLY A 79 0.40 0.45 0.99
C GLY A 79 0.53 -1.03 1.31
N THR A 80 1.74 -1.58 1.34
CA THR A 80 2.01 -2.96 1.77
C THR A 80 2.66 -2.99 3.15
N CYS A 81 2.17 -3.85 4.05
CA CYS A 81 2.70 -4.02 5.40
C CYS A 81 2.92 -2.68 6.15
N ALA A 82 4.14 -2.16 6.24
CA ALA A 82 4.42 -0.84 6.80
C ALA A 82 3.69 0.29 6.06
N GLY A 83 3.53 0.19 4.74
CA GLY A 83 2.73 1.08 3.93
C GLY A 83 1.24 1.06 4.28
N MET A 84 0.66 -0.08 4.67
CA MET A 84 -0.70 -0.14 5.20
C MET A 84 -0.83 0.72 6.47
N ILE A 85 0.14 0.63 7.38
CA ILE A 85 0.19 1.48 8.58
C ILE A 85 0.25 2.97 8.19
N MET A 86 0.99 3.31 7.13
CA MET A 86 1.10 4.69 6.65
C MET A 86 -0.22 5.22 6.05
N LEU A 87 -1.07 4.38 5.48
CA LEU A 87 -2.36 4.79 4.90
C LEU A 87 -3.53 4.83 5.90
N ALA A 88 -3.31 4.36 7.12
CA ALA A 88 -4.34 4.40 8.17
C ALA A 88 -4.56 5.83 8.70
N ASP A 89 -5.81 6.19 8.95
CA ASP A 89 -6.14 7.40 9.70
C ASP A 89 -5.78 7.27 11.19
N LYS A 90 -5.80 6.06 11.74
CA LYS A 90 -5.44 5.79 13.14
C LYS A 90 -4.60 4.53 13.29
N ILE A 91 -3.62 4.61 14.18
CA ILE A 91 -2.78 3.48 14.60
C ILE A 91 -3.08 3.21 16.07
N LEU A 92 -3.30 1.94 16.44
CA LEU A 92 -3.32 1.55 17.86
C LEU A 92 -1.89 1.60 18.41
N ASP A 93 -1.72 2.30 19.54
CA ASP A 93 -0.46 2.45 20.26
C ASP A 93 0.71 2.90 19.34
N PRO A 94 0.61 4.08 18.69
CA PRO A 94 1.63 4.54 17.76
C PRO A 94 2.96 4.79 18.48
N ARG A 95 4.07 4.61 17.76
CA ARG A 95 5.36 5.10 18.28
C ARG A 95 5.34 6.63 18.33
N SER A 96 6.01 7.20 19.33
CA SER A 96 6.08 8.66 19.50
C SER A 96 6.55 9.36 18.22
N GLY A 97 5.77 10.36 17.79
CA GLY A 97 6.05 11.15 16.59
C GLY A 97 5.82 10.45 15.25
N GLN A 98 5.27 9.22 15.24
CA GLN A 98 4.90 8.56 13.99
C GLN A 98 3.70 9.26 13.36
N GLN A 99 3.88 9.71 12.12
CA GLN A 99 2.83 10.30 11.30
C GLN A 99 2.35 9.33 10.22
N THR A 100 1.10 9.48 9.79
CA THR A 100 0.52 8.75 8.66
C THR A 100 0.25 9.69 7.48
N VAL A 101 0.15 9.11 6.30
CA VAL A 101 -0.40 9.76 5.10
C VAL A 101 -1.92 9.86 5.22
N GLY A 102 -2.56 8.83 5.78
CA GLY A 102 -4.01 8.67 5.75
C GLY A 102 -4.49 8.26 4.36
N GLY A 103 -5.82 8.26 4.18
CA GLY A 103 -6.48 7.92 2.92
C GLY A 103 -7.41 6.70 3.02
N ILE A 104 -7.28 5.92 4.10
CA ILE A 104 -8.22 4.87 4.45
C ILE A 104 -8.72 5.13 5.88
N ASP A 105 -10.04 5.24 6.04
CA ASP A 105 -10.69 5.33 7.35
C ASP A 105 -10.61 3.95 8.01
N MET A 106 -9.47 3.68 8.63
CA MET A 106 -9.19 2.42 9.30
C MET A 106 -8.31 2.61 10.53
N ILE A 107 -8.46 1.68 11.47
CA ILE A 107 -7.61 1.55 12.64
C ILE A 107 -6.69 0.36 12.42
N VAL A 108 -5.37 0.58 12.47
CA VAL A 108 -4.37 -0.47 12.26
C VAL A 108 -3.61 -0.80 13.55
N ARG A 109 -3.46 -2.09 13.86
CA ARG A 109 -2.53 -2.60 14.89
C ARG A 109 -1.24 -3.04 14.23
N ARG A 110 -0.10 -2.65 14.82
CA ARG A 110 1.24 -3.01 14.35
C ARG A 110 1.67 -4.39 14.88
N ASN A 111 2.46 -5.13 14.11
CA ASN A 111 3.10 -6.40 14.52
C ASN A 111 2.13 -7.35 15.23
N ALA A 112 0.96 -7.54 14.63
CA ALA A 112 -0.22 -7.93 15.37
C ALA A 112 -0.36 -9.46 15.53
N PHE A 113 0.21 -10.24 14.61
CA PHE A 113 0.17 -11.71 14.61
C PHE A 113 1.05 -12.41 15.69
N GLY A 114 1.60 -11.66 16.66
CA GLY A 114 2.25 -12.21 17.86
C GLY A 114 3.74 -12.57 17.70
N ARG A 115 4.34 -13.12 18.77
CA ARG A 115 5.79 -13.40 18.86
C ARG A 115 6.25 -14.73 18.23
N GLN A 116 5.34 -15.69 18.02
CA GLN A 116 5.68 -16.99 17.43
C GLN A 116 5.57 -16.99 15.90
N ASN A 117 4.84 -16.03 15.33
CA ASN A 117 4.60 -15.88 13.88
C ASN A 117 5.31 -14.61 13.36
N GLU A 118 6.62 -14.48 13.59
CA GLU A 118 7.37 -13.32 13.07
C GLU A 118 7.31 -13.24 11.55
N SER A 119 7.23 -14.41 10.89
CA SER A 119 6.88 -14.52 9.47
C SER A 119 6.07 -15.79 9.20
N PHE A 120 5.09 -15.73 8.32
CA PHE A 120 4.39 -16.91 7.79
C PHE A 120 3.84 -16.64 6.38
N GLU A 121 3.45 -17.71 5.70
CA GLU A 121 2.82 -17.68 4.38
C GLU A 121 1.42 -18.26 4.48
N ALA A 122 0.47 -17.68 3.75
CA ALA A 122 -0.91 -18.18 3.68
C ALA A 122 -1.53 -17.90 2.31
N SER A 123 -2.43 -18.77 1.86
CA SER A 123 -3.29 -18.50 0.70
C SER A 123 -4.37 -17.50 1.09
N VAL A 124 -4.50 -16.39 0.34
CA VAL A 124 -5.42 -15.29 0.63
C VAL A 124 -6.36 -15.07 -0.55
N GLU A 125 -7.66 -15.23 -0.31
CA GLU A 125 -8.69 -14.82 -1.26
C GLU A 125 -8.85 -13.31 -1.23
N VAL A 126 -8.55 -12.63 -2.34
CA VAL A 126 -8.63 -11.17 -2.44
C VAL A 126 -9.70 -10.77 -3.45
N LYS A 127 -10.74 -10.09 -2.98
CA LYS A 127 -11.80 -9.56 -3.84
C LYS A 127 -11.22 -8.63 -4.90
N GLY A 128 -11.61 -8.84 -6.15
CA GLY A 128 -11.11 -8.09 -7.30
C GLY A 128 -9.82 -8.66 -7.92
N VAL A 129 -9.21 -9.67 -7.32
CA VAL A 129 -8.13 -10.46 -7.93
C VAL A 129 -8.73 -11.75 -8.51
N PRO A 130 -8.68 -11.96 -9.84
CA PRO A 130 -9.28 -13.15 -10.46
C PRO A 130 -8.43 -14.40 -10.25
N GLY A 131 -9.07 -15.57 -10.23
CA GLY A 131 -8.43 -16.89 -10.15
C GLY A 131 -8.33 -17.42 -8.73
N ASP A 132 -7.37 -18.33 -8.52
CA ASP A 132 -7.11 -18.95 -7.22
C ASP A 132 -6.58 -17.94 -6.19
N PRO A 133 -6.67 -18.22 -4.87
CA PRO A 133 -6.08 -17.39 -3.83
C PRO A 133 -4.64 -16.98 -4.14
N VAL A 134 -4.25 -15.76 -3.80
CA VAL A 134 -2.86 -15.30 -3.93
C VAL A 134 -2.04 -15.80 -2.75
N GLU A 135 -0.73 -15.95 -2.93
CA GLU A 135 0.20 -16.22 -1.84
C GLU A 135 0.46 -14.93 -1.04
N GLY A 136 0.15 -14.93 0.24
CA GLY A 136 0.40 -13.83 1.17
C GLY A 136 1.60 -14.13 2.04
N VAL A 137 2.68 -13.35 1.90
CA VAL A 137 3.85 -13.39 2.77
C VAL A 137 3.68 -12.35 3.90
N PHE A 138 3.50 -12.81 5.14
CA PHE A 138 3.27 -11.95 6.29
C PHE A 138 4.55 -11.86 7.11
N ILE A 139 5.20 -10.69 7.18
CA ILE A 139 6.43 -10.47 7.95
C ILE A 139 6.19 -9.37 8.95
N ARG A 140 6.09 -9.73 10.24
CA ARG A 140 5.69 -8.83 11.34
C ARG A 140 4.44 -8.02 10.97
N ALA A 141 3.50 -8.67 10.29
CA ALA A 141 2.43 -7.99 9.60
C ALA A 141 1.53 -7.22 10.57
N PRO A 142 1.04 -6.03 10.17
CA PRO A 142 -0.09 -5.40 10.84
C PRO A 142 -1.40 -6.14 10.53
N TRP A 143 -2.48 -5.76 11.20
CA TRP A 143 -3.84 -6.01 10.70
C TRP A 143 -4.71 -4.78 10.91
N VAL A 144 -5.85 -4.76 10.22
CA VAL A 144 -6.88 -3.72 10.42
C VAL A 144 -7.87 -4.21 11.48
N GLU A 145 -8.03 -3.41 12.54
CA GLU A 145 -8.94 -3.66 13.67
C GLU A 145 -10.38 -3.30 13.32
N SER A 146 -10.55 -2.21 12.57
CA SER A 146 -11.85 -1.73 12.14
C SER A 146 -11.69 -0.82 10.93
N VAL A 147 -12.71 -0.82 10.07
CA VAL A 147 -12.85 0.08 8.93
C VAL A 147 -14.08 0.96 9.09
N GLY A 148 -14.03 2.17 8.53
CA GLY A 148 -15.19 3.04 8.39
C GLY A 148 -16.14 2.59 7.29
N ALA A 149 -17.32 3.20 7.22
CA ALA A 149 -18.38 2.80 6.28
C ALA A 149 -18.01 2.96 4.80
N GLY A 150 -17.03 3.81 4.48
CA GLY A 150 -16.55 4.03 3.11
C GLY A 150 -15.48 3.06 2.65
N ALA A 151 -14.92 2.23 3.55
CA ALA A 151 -13.87 1.29 3.25
C ALA A 151 -14.45 -0.10 2.96
N GLU A 152 -13.91 -0.74 1.92
CA GLU A 152 -14.24 -2.08 1.49
C GLU A 152 -13.17 -3.06 1.97
N VAL A 153 -13.59 -4.09 2.71
CA VAL A 153 -12.74 -5.24 3.06
C VAL A 153 -12.61 -6.13 1.83
N LEU A 154 -11.37 -6.33 1.37
CA LEU A 154 -11.08 -7.16 0.21
C LEU A 154 -10.64 -8.57 0.60
N ALA A 155 -10.04 -8.74 1.78
CA ALA A 155 -9.60 -10.04 2.27
C ALA A 155 -9.50 -10.07 3.79
N GLU A 156 -9.78 -11.25 4.35
CA GLU A 156 -9.56 -11.60 5.75
C GLU A 156 -8.70 -12.87 5.85
N HIS A 157 -7.92 -12.97 6.92
CA HIS A 157 -7.17 -14.17 7.28
C HIS A 157 -7.30 -14.38 8.79
N ASP A 158 -7.75 -15.57 9.20
CA ASP A 158 -8.03 -15.92 10.61
C ASP A 158 -8.92 -14.88 11.35
N GLY A 159 -9.91 -14.33 10.64
CA GLY A 159 -10.82 -13.31 11.18
C GLY A 159 -10.22 -11.91 11.31
N HIS A 160 -9.03 -11.69 10.77
CA HIS A 160 -8.38 -10.38 10.72
C HIS A 160 -8.39 -9.82 9.30
N ILE A 161 -8.71 -8.53 9.17
CA ILE A 161 -8.70 -7.84 7.88
C ILE A 161 -7.25 -7.63 7.43
N VAL A 162 -6.93 -8.16 6.24
CA VAL A 162 -5.58 -8.18 5.66
C VAL A 162 -5.48 -7.49 4.30
N ALA A 163 -6.61 -7.17 3.66
CA ALA A 163 -6.66 -6.28 2.50
C ALA A 163 -7.87 -5.35 2.56
N VAL A 164 -7.67 -4.07 2.29
CA VAL A 164 -8.70 -3.02 2.34
C VAL A 164 -8.52 -2.06 1.17
N ARG A 165 -9.64 -1.55 0.64
CA ARG A 165 -9.66 -0.45 -0.32
C ARG A 165 -10.63 0.63 0.12
N GLN A 166 -10.26 1.89 -0.05
CA GLN A 166 -11.16 3.04 0.08
C GLN A 166 -10.87 4.04 -1.03
N GLY A 167 -11.80 4.19 -1.98
CA GLY A 167 -11.62 5.07 -3.14
C GLY A 167 -10.36 4.74 -3.94
N ASN A 168 -9.40 5.67 -3.94
CA ASN A 168 -8.10 5.61 -4.61
C ASN A 168 -7.01 4.90 -3.79
N ALA A 169 -7.26 4.55 -2.52
CA ALA A 169 -6.27 3.90 -1.67
C ALA A 169 -6.52 2.38 -1.57
N LEU A 170 -5.45 1.59 -1.74
CA LEU A 170 -5.40 0.14 -1.53
C LEU A 170 -4.40 -0.15 -0.41
N ALA A 171 -4.65 -1.16 0.43
CA ALA A 171 -3.70 -1.62 1.41
C ALA A 171 -3.74 -3.13 1.61
N THR A 172 -2.57 -3.76 1.75
CA THR A 172 -2.43 -5.17 2.16
C THR A 172 -1.48 -5.28 3.36
N SER A 173 -1.78 -6.19 4.30
CA SER A 173 -0.89 -6.42 5.44
C SER A 173 0.29 -7.32 5.10
N PHE A 174 0.15 -8.12 4.06
CA PHE A 174 1.17 -9.00 3.49
C PHE A 174 1.95 -8.32 2.36
N HIS A 175 3.03 -8.98 1.95
CA HIS A 175 4.01 -8.56 0.96
C HIS A 175 3.87 -9.33 -0.37
N PRO A 176 2.91 -8.97 -1.25
CA PRO A 176 2.77 -9.65 -2.55
C PRO A 176 4.01 -9.46 -3.45
N GLU A 177 4.82 -8.44 -3.21
CA GLU A 177 6.05 -8.16 -3.96
C GLU A 177 7.15 -9.20 -3.73
N LEU A 178 7.05 -9.99 -2.67
CA LEU A 178 8.00 -11.07 -2.35
C LEU A 178 7.62 -12.40 -3.03
N THR A 179 6.56 -12.41 -3.83
CA THR A 179 6.07 -13.59 -4.54
C THR A 179 6.32 -13.47 -6.06
N GLY A 180 6.12 -14.56 -6.78
CA GLY A 180 6.05 -14.54 -8.25
C GLY A 180 4.67 -14.13 -8.80
N ASP A 181 3.70 -13.86 -7.94
CA ASP A 181 2.33 -13.53 -8.31
C ASP A 181 2.09 -12.02 -8.26
N HIS A 182 2.00 -11.40 -9.42
CA HIS A 182 1.84 -9.95 -9.56
C HIS A 182 0.38 -9.51 -9.72
N ARG A 183 -0.61 -10.38 -9.45
CA ARG A 183 -2.04 -10.03 -9.64
C ARG A 183 -2.51 -8.92 -8.71
N VAL A 184 -1.95 -8.80 -7.49
CA VAL A 184 -2.27 -7.68 -6.58
C VAL A 184 -1.69 -6.36 -7.11
N HIS A 185 -0.47 -6.38 -7.66
CA HIS A 185 0.09 -5.20 -8.34
C HIS A 185 -0.71 -4.86 -9.59
N ALA A 186 -1.14 -5.85 -10.37
CA ALA A 186 -2.00 -5.64 -11.54
C ALA A 186 -3.33 -4.96 -11.17
N LEU A 187 -3.97 -5.39 -10.07
CA LEU A 187 -5.15 -4.71 -9.53
C LEU A 187 -4.87 -3.22 -9.26
N PHE A 188 -3.72 -2.90 -8.65
CA PHE A 188 -3.34 -1.51 -8.41
C PHE A 188 -3.02 -0.74 -9.71
N VAL A 189 -2.33 -1.36 -10.67
CA VAL A 189 -2.07 -0.76 -11.98
C VAL A 189 -3.40 -0.42 -12.68
N ASP A 190 -4.40 -1.29 -12.60
CA ASP A 190 -5.71 -1.06 -13.16
C ASP A 190 -6.45 0.08 -12.46
N MET A 191 -6.31 0.22 -11.13
CA MET A 191 -6.79 1.40 -10.41
C MET A 191 -6.15 2.70 -10.93
N VAL A 192 -4.85 2.68 -11.22
CA VAL A 192 -4.13 3.83 -11.80
C VAL A 192 -4.62 4.14 -13.22
N ARG A 193 -4.81 3.12 -14.06
CA ARG A 193 -5.35 3.29 -15.42
C ARG A 193 -6.77 3.89 -15.40
N ALA A 194 -7.64 3.38 -14.52
CA ALA A 194 -9.00 3.88 -14.38
C ALA A 194 -9.04 5.35 -13.94
N ASN A 195 -8.17 5.74 -12.98
CA ASN A 195 -8.10 7.12 -12.49
C ASN A 195 -7.65 8.13 -13.57
N ARG A 196 -6.78 7.71 -14.49
CA ARG A 196 -6.27 8.54 -15.60
C ARG A 196 -7.27 8.70 -16.74
N THR A 197 -8.30 7.86 -16.78
CA THR A 197 -9.36 7.96 -17.77
C THR A 197 -10.45 8.81 -17.15
N PRO A 198 -10.66 10.08 -17.57
CA PRO A 198 -11.85 10.79 -17.14
C PRO A 198 -13.05 9.92 -17.49
N GLU A 199 -13.96 9.68 -16.54
CA GLU A 199 -15.28 9.17 -16.88
C GLU A 199 -15.85 10.10 -17.95
N SER A 200 -15.79 9.66 -19.20
CA SER A 200 -16.50 10.31 -20.29
C SER A 200 -17.98 10.00 -20.05
N LEU A 201 -18.64 10.89 -19.32
CA LEU A 201 -20.08 11.05 -19.29
C LEU A 201 -20.43 12.46 -19.75
#